data_AF-A0A2R5L6Z5-F1
#
_entry.id   AF-A0A2R5L6Z5-F1
#
_cell.length_a   1.000
_cell.length_b   1.000
_cell.length_c   1.000
_cell.angle_alpha   90.00
_cell.angle_beta   90.00
_cell.angle_gamma   90.00
#
_symmetry.space_group_name_H-M   'P 1'
#
loop_
_entity.id
_entity.type
_entity.pdbx_description
1 polymer ?
#
loop_
_entity_poly.entity_id
_entity_poly.type
_entity_poly.pdbx_seq_one_letter_code
_entity_poly.pdbx_strand_id
1 'polypeptide(L)'
;LWDPVNACVKWGCTEDEISYLEERIQYNGRYLTCSFFPKPGRDCPCWKEEKEGSECWDMTDAEDGRCFRGVCYNKGTYESLIKGQRLDTRSPCPGAHDYLFDKRGAYGCQYYCKKRPHEIVDRPDGHQCLDPRTARTGGCRGGYCHKFYSWDV
;
A
#
# COMPACT_ATOMS: atom_id res chain seq x y z
N LEU A 1 9.65 -9.88 11.73
CA LEU A 1 8.51 -10.11 12.64
C LEU A 1 7.42 -10.75 11.79
N TRP A 2 7.30 -12.08 11.86
CA TRP A 2 6.24 -12.96 11.33
C TRP A 2 5.53 -12.53 10.03
N ASP A 3 6.02 -13.03 8.89
CA ASP A 3 5.28 -13.05 7.61
C ASP A 3 4.75 -14.48 7.39
N PRO A 4 3.46 -14.77 7.65
CA PRO A 4 2.93 -16.12 7.49
C PRO A 4 2.17 -16.23 6.17
N VAL A 5 2.83 -16.25 5.01
CA VAL A 5 2.13 -16.61 3.75
C VAL A 5 3.04 -17.24 2.69
N ASN A 6 3.54 -18.45 2.91
CA ASN A 6 4.28 -19.22 1.88
C ASN A 6 3.55 -20.47 1.36
N ALA A 7 2.24 -20.65 1.64
CA ALA A 7 1.51 -21.87 1.23
C ALA A 7 0.17 -21.62 0.52
N CYS A 8 -0.17 -20.37 0.17
CA CYS A 8 -1.44 -20.07 -0.49
C CYS A 8 -1.26 -19.79 -1.98
N VAL A 9 -2.01 -20.49 -2.83
CA VAL A 9 -2.10 -20.13 -4.25
C VAL A 9 -3.07 -18.96 -4.41
N LYS A 10 -2.57 -17.83 -4.90
CA LYS A 10 -3.37 -16.62 -5.14
C LYS A 10 -4.04 -16.72 -6.50
N TRP A 11 -5.37 -16.64 -6.54
CA TRP A 11 -6.18 -16.68 -7.77
C TRP A 11 -6.95 -15.37 -7.92
N GLY A 12 -7.29 -15.01 -9.17
CA GLY A 12 -8.21 -13.91 -9.42
C GLY A 12 -9.59 -14.24 -8.85
N CYS A 13 -10.24 -13.27 -8.21
CA CYS A 13 -11.61 -13.43 -7.76
C CYS A 13 -12.56 -13.50 -8.96
N THR A 14 -13.70 -14.15 -8.76
CA THR A 14 -14.83 -14.06 -9.68
C THR A 14 -15.43 -12.65 -9.68
N GLU A 15 -16.13 -12.28 -10.75
CA GLU A 15 -16.72 -10.95 -10.88
C GLU A 15 -17.71 -10.62 -9.74
N ASP A 16 -18.49 -11.61 -9.31
CA ASP A 16 -19.50 -11.55 -8.24
C ASP A 16 -18.92 -11.53 -6.81
N GLU A 17 -17.59 -11.63 -6.64
CA GLU A 17 -16.99 -11.61 -5.31
C GLU A 17 -17.24 -10.27 -4.60
N ILE A 18 -17.95 -10.35 -3.47
CA ILE A 18 -18.24 -9.22 -2.58
C ILE A 18 -16.93 -8.65 -2.02
N SER A 19 -16.73 -7.34 -2.17
CA SER A 19 -15.65 -6.64 -1.49
C SER A 19 -16.08 -6.22 -0.08
N TYR A 20 -15.23 -6.49 0.91
CA TYR A 20 -15.30 -5.88 2.24
C TYR A 20 -14.30 -4.74 2.41
N LEU A 21 -13.63 -4.37 1.32
CA LEU A 21 -12.72 -3.26 1.25
C LEU A 21 -13.46 -2.13 0.54
N GLU A 22 -14.14 -1.31 1.34
CA GLU A 22 -14.98 -0.20 0.87
C GLU A 22 -14.12 0.96 0.36
N GLU A 23 -13.01 1.21 1.04
CA GLU A 23 -12.06 2.24 0.69
C GLU A 23 -10.73 1.63 0.23
N ARG A 24 -10.13 2.31 -0.74
CA ARG A 24 -8.82 1.95 -1.30
C ARG A 24 -7.84 3.04 -0.90
N ILE A 25 -6.73 2.64 -0.29
CA ILE A 25 -5.63 3.54 0.05
C ILE A 25 -5.10 4.17 -1.25
N GLN A 26 -5.14 5.49 -1.25
CA GLN A 26 -4.70 6.35 -2.34
C GLN A 26 -3.78 7.43 -1.78
N TYR A 27 -2.92 7.97 -2.64
CA TYR A 27 -2.15 9.17 -2.35
C TYR A 27 -2.50 10.24 -3.38
N ASN A 28 -2.97 11.41 -2.91
CA ASN A 28 -3.44 12.51 -3.77
C ASN A 28 -4.42 12.05 -4.87
N GLY A 29 -5.39 11.19 -4.51
CA GLY A 29 -6.43 10.70 -5.41
C GLY A 29 -6.01 9.62 -6.41
N ARG A 30 -4.76 9.13 -6.34
CA ARG A 30 -4.26 8.04 -7.20
C ARG A 30 -3.99 6.79 -6.39
N TYR A 31 -4.24 5.63 -6.99
CA TYR A 31 -3.98 4.34 -6.34
C TYR A 31 -2.48 4.09 -6.15
N LEU A 32 -2.12 3.53 -4.99
CA LEU A 32 -0.74 3.06 -4.77
C LEU A 32 -0.50 1.68 -5.38
N THR A 33 -1.57 0.93 -5.68
CA THR A 33 -1.52 -0.39 -6.31
C THR A 33 -2.70 -0.56 -7.25
N CYS A 34 -2.49 -1.27 -8.35
CA CYS A 34 -3.56 -1.59 -9.33
C CYS A 34 -4.21 -2.95 -9.09
N SER A 35 -3.87 -3.61 -7.98
CA SER A 35 -4.47 -4.86 -7.52
C SER A 35 -4.84 -4.76 -6.05
N PHE A 36 -5.83 -5.53 -5.64
CA PHE A 36 -6.31 -5.58 -4.27
C PHE A 36 -6.92 -6.92 -3.88
N PHE A 37 -6.99 -7.17 -2.58
CA PHE A 37 -7.71 -8.31 -2.02
C PHE A 37 -9.09 -7.83 -1.53
N PRO A 38 -10.21 -8.26 -2.12
CA PRO A 38 -11.54 -7.81 -1.68
C PRO A 38 -11.89 -8.24 -0.25
N LYS A 39 -11.26 -9.31 0.25
CA LYS A 39 -11.45 -9.86 1.60
C LYS A 39 -10.10 -10.04 2.29
N PRO A 40 -9.37 -8.95 2.58
CA PRO A 40 -7.94 -8.99 2.91
C PRO A 40 -7.66 -9.67 4.27
N GLY A 41 -8.69 -9.86 5.11
CA GLY A 41 -8.56 -10.59 6.38
C GLY A 41 -8.62 -12.12 6.29
N ARG A 42 -8.94 -12.70 5.12
CA ARG A 42 -8.92 -14.16 4.91
C ARG A 42 -7.49 -14.67 4.84
N ASP A 43 -7.23 -15.89 5.29
CA ASP A 43 -5.88 -16.47 5.24
C ASP A 43 -5.39 -16.73 3.80
N CYS A 44 -6.33 -16.87 2.86
CA CYS A 44 -6.09 -17.08 1.44
C CYS A 44 -7.04 -16.22 0.59
N PRO A 45 -6.79 -14.90 0.48
CA PRO A 45 -7.67 -14.03 -0.27
C PRO A 45 -7.40 -14.16 -1.78
N CYS A 46 -8.47 -14.18 -2.57
CA CYS A 46 -8.37 -13.95 -4.03
C CYS A 46 -8.15 -12.46 -4.29
N TRP A 47 -7.60 -12.12 -5.46
CA TRP A 47 -7.30 -10.74 -5.83
C TRP A 47 -8.20 -10.22 -6.94
N LYS A 48 -8.39 -8.90 -7.01
CA LYS A 48 -9.05 -8.17 -8.10
C LYS A 48 -8.15 -7.04 -8.59
N GLU A 49 -8.38 -6.61 -9.83
CA GLU A 49 -7.71 -5.46 -10.44
C GLU A 49 -8.53 -4.19 -10.21
N GLU A 50 -7.84 -3.06 -10.04
CA GLU A 50 -8.44 -1.75 -10.25
C GLU A 50 -8.83 -1.60 -11.74
N LYS A 51 -9.77 -0.71 -12.04
CA LYS A 51 -10.24 -0.51 -13.42
C LYS A 51 -9.08 -0.10 -14.34
N GLU A 52 -9.02 -0.69 -15.53
CA GLU A 52 -8.06 -0.35 -16.58
C GLU A 52 -8.02 1.16 -16.83
N GLY A 53 -6.81 1.72 -16.89
CA GLY A 53 -6.57 3.16 -17.07
C GLY A 53 -6.75 4.02 -15.82
N SER A 54 -7.13 3.45 -14.67
CA SER A 54 -7.18 4.21 -13.41
C SER A 54 -5.81 4.78 -13.06
N GLU A 55 -5.81 6.00 -12.52
CA GLU A 55 -4.57 6.68 -12.16
C GLU A 55 -3.89 6.02 -10.96
N CYS A 56 -2.58 5.78 -11.07
CA CYS A 56 -1.78 5.14 -10.04
C CYS A 56 -0.40 5.79 -9.88
N TRP A 57 0.29 5.41 -8.79
CA TRP A 57 1.69 5.71 -8.55
C TRP A 57 2.55 4.48 -8.83
N ASP A 58 3.50 4.62 -9.75
CA ASP A 58 4.54 3.64 -10.02
C ASP A 58 5.66 3.80 -8.98
N MET A 59 5.64 2.89 -8.00
CA MET A 59 6.54 2.90 -6.85
C MET A 59 7.94 2.34 -7.16
N THR A 60 8.19 1.86 -8.39
CA THR A 60 9.45 1.20 -8.78
C THR A 60 10.67 2.06 -8.43
N ASP A 61 10.59 3.37 -8.68
CA ASP A 61 11.67 4.34 -8.46
C ASP A 61 11.39 5.32 -7.29
N ALA A 62 10.36 5.09 -6.48
CA ALA A 62 10.05 5.94 -5.33
C ALA A 62 11.17 5.91 -4.28
N GLU A 63 11.47 7.02 -3.62
CA GLU A 63 12.51 7.12 -2.59
C GLU A 63 12.19 6.29 -1.35
N ASP A 64 13.22 5.67 -0.77
CA ASP A 64 13.12 4.97 0.52
C ASP A 64 13.01 5.96 1.69
N GLY A 65 12.18 5.62 2.66
CA GLY A 65 11.92 6.45 3.81
C GLY A 65 11.50 5.68 5.06
N ARG A 66 11.06 6.44 6.06
CA ARG A 66 10.50 5.96 7.31
C ARG A 66 9.21 6.68 7.65
N CYS A 67 8.26 5.93 8.18
CA CYS A 67 6.98 6.45 8.62
C CYS A 67 7.13 7.31 9.88
N PHE A 68 6.50 8.46 9.89
CA PHE A 68 6.25 9.25 11.09
C PHE A 68 4.85 9.84 11.03
N ARG A 69 3.97 9.41 11.95
CA ARG A 69 2.56 9.84 12.02
C ARG A 69 1.83 9.72 10.66
N GLY A 70 1.90 8.53 10.06
CA GLY A 70 1.21 8.25 8.79
C GLY A 70 1.87 8.81 7.53
N VAL A 71 3.01 9.52 7.64
CA VAL A 71 3.71 10.10 6.48
C VAL A 71 5.09 9.46 6.29
N CYS A 72 5.41 9.09 5.05
CA CYS A 72 6.74 8.60 4.70
C CYS A 72 7.71 9.77 4.54
N TYR A 73 8.83 9.76 5.25
CA TYR A 73 9.87 10.78 5.12
C TYR A 73 11.20 10.14 4.75
N ASN A 74 11.99 10.81 3.91
CA ASN A 74 13.38 10.38 3.70
C ASN A 74 14.17 10.39 5.02
N LYS A 75 15.29 9.66 5.04
CA LYS A 75 16.07 9.41 6.26
C LYS A 75 16.44 10.68 7.03
N GLY A 76 17.00 11.70 6.36
CA GLY A 76 17.46 12.92 7.02
C GLY A 76 16.32 13.75 7.62
N THR A 77 15.19 13.82 6.91
CA THR A 77 13.99 14.51 7.40
C THR A 77 13.40 13.76 8.59
N TYR A 78 13.29 12.43 8.50
CA TYR A 78 12.81 11.59 9.60
C TYR A 78 13.66 11.78 10.87
N GLU A 79 14.99 11.68 10.78
CA GLU A 79 15.91 11.84 11.92
C GLU A 79 15.78 13.22 12.58
N SER A 80 15.53 14.26 11.78
CA SER A 80 15.31 15.62 12.28
C SER A 80 13.97 15.74 13.00
N LEU A 81 12.89 15.15 12.46
CA LEU A 81 11.54 15.21 13.01
C LEU A 81 11.41 14.47 14.35
N ILE A 82 12.04 13.31 14.49
CA ILE A 82 11.88 12.49 15.70
C ILE A 82 12.63 13.03 16.91
N LYS A 83 13.53 14.00 16.72
CA LYS A 83 14.36 14.53 17.80
C LYS A 83 13.50 15.15 18.90
N GLY A 84 13.58 14.57 20.10
CA GLY A 84 12.81 15.03 21.27
C GLY A 84 11.32 14.66 21.22
N GLN A 85 10.89 13.86 20.24
CA GLN A 85 9.52 13.39 20.15
C GLN A 85 9.39 11.95 20.66
N ARG A 86 8.24 11.66 21.25
CA ARG A 86 7.85 10.28 21.58
C ARG A 86 7.33 9.62 20.30
N LEU A 87 7.90 8.46 19.97
CA LEU A 87 7.47 7.64 18.84
C LEU A 87 6.32 6.73 19.24
N ASP A 88 5.36 6.57 18.33
CA ASP A 88 4.37 5.50 18.41
C ASP A 88 4.79 4.32 17.53
N THR A 89 5.54 3.40 18.11
CA THR A 89 6.04 2.21 17.41
C THR A 89 5.10 1.01 17.53
N ARG A 90 3.90 1.19 18.11
CA ARG A 90 2.95 0.09 18.31
C ARG A 90 2.01 0.00 17.11
N SER A 91 1.84 -1.21 16.57
CA SER A 91 0.80 -1.46 15.58
C SER A 91 -0.58 -1.29 16.21
N PRO A 92 -1.47 -0.43 15.68
CA PRO A 92 -2.83 -0.28 16.21
C PRO A 92 -3.66 -1.55 16.04
N CYS A 93 -3.39 -2.34 15.00
CA CYS A 93 -4.04 -3.63 14.74
C CYS A 93 -3.09 -4.59 14.01
N PRO A 94 -3.42 -5.89 13.89
CA PRO A 94 -2.75 -6.78 12.95
C PRO A 94 -3.06 -6.37 11.50
N GLY A 95 -2.04 -6.37 10.63
CA GLY A 95 -2.21 -6.07 9.21
C GLY A 95 -2.95 -7.16 8.44
N ALA A 96 -3.78 -6.73 7.49
CA ALA A 96 -4.42 -7.60 6.52
C ALA A 96 -3.47 -7.93 5.36
N HIS A 97 -3.87 -8.84 4.47
CA HIS A 97 -3.18 -9.01 3.20
C HIS A 97 -3.46 -7.83 2.28
N ASP A 98 -2.42 -7.25 1.70
CA ASP A 98 -2.52 -6.18 0.71
C ASP A 98 -1.41 -6.28 -0.34
N TYR A 99 -1.45 -5.36 -1.30
CA TYR A 99 -0.43 -5.18 -2.34
C TYR A 99 0.48 -3.98 -2.06
N LEU A 100 0.35 -3.35 -0.89
CA LEU A 100 0.96 -2.05 -0.55
C LEU A 100 2.38 -2.22 0.00
N PHE A 101 3.12 -3.20 -0.52
CA PHE A 101 4.48 -3.47 -0.10
C PHE A 101 5.26 -4.22 -1.16
N ASP A 102 6.57 -4.00 -1.20
CA ASP A 102 7.53 -4.84 -1.91
C ASP A 102 8.78 -5.10 -1.04
N LYS A 103 9.81 -5.70 -1.63
CA LYS A 103 11.08 -5.98 -0.94
C LYS A 103 11.79 -4.73 -0.39
N ARG A 104 11.45 -3.53 -0.87
CA ARG A 104 12.02 -2.24 -0.44
C ARG A 104 11.20 -1.61 0.68
N GLY A 105 9.91 -1.91 0.79
CA GLY A 105 9.09 -1.50 1.93
C GLY A 105 7.62 -1.31 1.59
N ALA A 106 6.89 -0.72 2.52
CA ALA A 106 5.49 -0.37 2.32
C ALA A 106 5.33 0.80 1.35
N TYR A 107 4.28 0.81 0.54
CA TYR A 107 3.95 1.97 -0.29
C TYR A 107 3.22 3.00 0.57
N GLY A 108 3.89 4.12 0.86
CA GLY A 108 3.43 5.05 1.87
C GLY A 108 3.45 4.46 3.28
N CYS A 109 2.60 4.99 4.17
CA CYS A 109 2.63 4.67 5.60
C CYS A 109 1.27 4.27 6.15
N GLN A 110 0.39 3.73 5.29
CA GLN A 110 -0.92 3.24 5.68
C GLN A 110 -1.07 1.75 5.34
N TYR A 111 -2.00 1.09 6.00
CA TYR A 111 -2.38 -0.30 5.73
C TYR A 111 -3.80 -0.59 6.24
N TYR A 112 -4.36 -1.72 5.84
CA TYR A 112 -5.67 -2.17 6.29
C TYR A 112 -5.55 -3.07 7.52
N CYS A 113 -6.42 -2.89 8.51
CA CYS A 113 -6.56 -3.83 9.62
C CYS A 113 -7.12 -5.19 9.16
N LYS A 114 -6.62 -6.30 9.74
CA LYS A 114 -7.07 -7.67 9.41
C LYS A 114 -8.55 -7.90 9.73
N LYS A 115 -9.08 -7.28 10.78
CA LYS A 115 -10.50 -7.42 11.17
C LYS A 115 -11.38 -6.45 10.40
N ARG A 116 -12.59 -6.89 10.05
CA ARG A 116 -13.63 -6.00 9.50
C ARG A 116 -13.93 -4.87 10.49
N PRO A 117 -14.17 -3.63 10.02
CA PRO A 117 -14.41 -3.24 8.62
C PRO A 117 -13.14 -2.97 7.78
N HIS A 118 -11.97 -3.46 8.19
CA HIS A 118 -10.69 -3.26 7.49
C HIS A 118 -10.27 -1.79 7.45
N GLU A 119 -10.42 -1.11 8.58
CA GLU A 119 -10.03 0.29 8.75
C GLU A 119 -8.62 0.56 8.23
N ILE A 120 -8.46 1.70 7.55
CA ILE A 120 -7.18 2.23 7.12
C ILE A 120 -6.55 2.93 8.32
N VAL A 121 -5.35 2.49 8.69
CA VAL A 121 -4.61 3.03 9.83
C VAL A 121 -3.17 3.29 9.45
N ASP A 122 -2.52 4.15 10.25
CA ASP A 122 -1.12 4.47 10.07
C ASP A 122 -0.22 3.32 10.53
N ARG A 123 0.85 3.10 9.75
CA ARG A 123 1.95 2.23 10.13
C ARG A 123 2.72 2.86 11.29
N PRO A 124 3.29 2.04 12.18
CA PRO A 124 4.08 2.54 13.30
C PRO A 124 5.24 3.44 12.87
N ASP A 125 5.59 4.38 13.74
CA ASP A 125 6.75 5.25 13.55
C ASP A 125 8.02 4.41 13.36
N GLY A 126 8.84 4.82 12.39
CA GLY A 126 10.10 4.16 12.03
C GLY A 126 9.96 2.99 11.05
N HIS A 127 8.74 2.57 10.70
CA HIS A 127 8.50 1.55 9.68
C HIS A 127 9.06 1.97 8.32
N GLN A 128 9.67 1.04 7.59
CA GLN A 128 10.24 1.30 6.27
C GLN A 128 9.14 1.51 5.22
N CYS A 129 9.28 2.55 4.41
CA CYS A 129 8.30 2.92 3.39
C CYS A 129 8.98 3.42 2.11
N LEU A 130 8.22 3.44 1.03
CA LEU A 130 8.51 4.13 -0.22
C LEU A 130 7.61 5.37 -0.30
N ASP A 131 8.19 6.53 -0.60
CA ASP A 131 7.50 7.81 -0.59
C ASP A 131 6.71 8.06 -1.89
N PRO A 132 5.36 8.04 -1.87
CA PRO A 132 4.56 8.23 -3.07
C PRO A 132 4.73 9.61 -3.72
N ARG A 133 5.23 10.63 -3.00
CA ARG A 133 5.52 11.97 -3.55
C ARG A 133 6.61 11.96 -4.60
N THR A 134 7.49 10.98 -4.53
CA THR A 134 8.65 10.82 -5.40
C THR A 134 8.42 9.75 -6.47
N ALA A 135 7.27 9.06 -6.41
CA ALA A 135 6.87 8.06 -7.38
C ALA A 135 6.49 8.72 -8.72
N ARG A 136 6.57 7.94 -9.80
CA ARG A 136 6.09 8.38 -11.11
C ARG A 136 4.59 8.17 -11.22
N THR A 137 3.89 9.01 -11.97
CA THR A 137 2.48 8.76 -12.31
C THR A 137 2.36 7.67 -13.37
N GLY A 138 1.33 6.84 -13.25
CA GLY A 138 1.01 5.78 -14.21
C GLY A 138 -0.49 5.49 -14.31
N GLY A 139 -0.81 4.50 -15.14
CA GLY A 139 -2.15 3.96 -15.33
C GLY A 139 -2.18 2.46 -15.04
N CYS A 140 -3.29 1.99 -14.47
CA CYS A 140 -3.49 0.58 -14.18
C CYS A 140 -3.70 -0.24 -15.45
N ARG A 141 -2.91 -1.31 -15.61
CA ARG A 141 -3.05 -2.31 -16.68
C ARG A 141 -2.68 -3.70 -16.20
N GLY A 142 -3.59 -4.67 -16.36
CA GLY A 142 -3.38 -6.07 -15.96
C GLY A 142 -2.96 -6.22 -14.49
N GLY A 143 -3.55 -5.41 -13.60
CA GLY A 143 -3.25 -5.42 -12.17
C GLY A 143 -1.99 -4.67 -11.73
N TYR A 144 -1.20 -4.11 -12.65
CA TYR A 144 0.03 -3.37 -12.35
C TYR A 144 -0.07 -1.89 -12.73
N CYS A 145 0.69 -1.05 -12.03
CA CYS A 145 0.84 0.35 -12.41
C CYS A 145 1.93 0.47 -13.48
N HIS A 146 1.56 0.94 -14.67
CA HIS A 146 2.50 1.17 -15.74
C HIS A 146 2.68 2.68 -15.94
N LYS A 147 3.93 3.12 -16.04
CA LYS A 147 4.24 4.48 -16.46
C LYS A 147 3.45 4.81 -17.72
N PHE A 148 2.79 5.97 -17.75
CA PHE A 148 2.31 6.52 -19.00
C PHE A 148 3.56 6.78 -19.86
N TYR A 149 3.83 5.91 -20.84
CA TYR A 149 4.45 6.41 -22.06
C TYR A 149 3.39 7.35 -22.61
N SER A 150 3.66 8.65 -22.49
CA SER A 150 2.82 9.70 -23.03
C SER A 150 2.23 9.26 -24.37
N TRP A 151 0.92 9.00 -24.40
CA TRP A 151 0.14 9.18 -25.60
C TRP A 151 -0.09 10.70 -25.70
N ASP A 152 0.99 11.45 -25.88
CA ASP A 152 0.91 12.81 -26.39
C ASP A 152 0.53 12.66 -27.86
N VAL A 153 -0.75 12.87 -28.14
CA VAL A 153 -1.28 13.25 -29.46
C VAL A 153 -1.69 14.70 -29.40
#